data_AF-A0AAE3EXM6-F1
#
_entry.id   AF-A0AAE3EXM6-F1
#
_cell.length_a   1.000
_cell.length_b   1.000
_cell.length_c   1.000
_cell.angle_alpha   90.00
_cell.angle_beta   90.00
_cell.angle_gamma   90.00
#
_symmetry.space_group_name_H-M   'P 1'
#
loop_
_entity.id
_entity.type
_entity.pdbx_description
1 polymer ?
#
loop_
_entity_poly.entity_id
_entity_poly.type
_entity_poly.pdbx_seq_one_letter_code
_entity_poly.pdbx_strand_id
1 'polypeptide(L)'
;MGNKKNKIEEIMENLEQPTVDVSKHKREFRLTLLNTKKSAVTGSILLILPFLFLSGVVLKHYLQFDFGILTSVYEWIGMLDQKYGDNSILNWMVRILLTIGPLVAIVLNLLAVTHLRIDKTNRELVLSFKMKLLNWLIILICTIVFVIFFLYLLVENA
;
A
#
# COMPACT_ATOMS: atom_id res chain seq x y z
N MET A 1 -11.08 62.72 20.50
CA MET A 1 -11.47 61.51 19.74
C MET A 1 -10.73 61.35 18.39
N GLY A 2 -10.35 62.42 17.68
CA GLY A 2 -9.69 62.32 16.36
C GLY A 2 -8.30 61.66 16.33
N ASN A 3 -7.46 61.86 17.35
CA ASN A 3 -6.08 61.37 17.36
C ASN A 3 -5.97 59.82 17.40
N LYS A 4 -6.96 59.14 18.00
CA LYS A 4 -6.99 57.67 18.06
C LYS A 4 -7.36 57.05 16.71
N LYS A 5 -8.14 57.77 15.89
CA LYS A 5 -8.64 57.29 14.60
C LYS A 5 -7.53 57.29 13.55
N ASN A 6 -6.77 58.40 13.48
CA ASN A 6 -5.62 58.52 12.59
C ASN A 6 -4.56 57.46 12.86
N LYS A 7 -4.32 57.13 14.14
CA LYS A 7 -3.36 56.10 14.53
C LYS A 7 -3.79 54.69 14.11
N ILE A 8 -5.09 54.42 14.03
CA ILE A 8 -5.61 53.12 13.57
C ILE A 8 -5.53 53.03 12.05
N GLU A 9 -5.85 54.11 11.34
CA GLU A 9 -5.70 54.20 9.88
C GLU A 9 -4.24 53.97 9.47
N GLU A 10 -3.28 54.61 10.15
CA GLU A 10 -1.84 54.43 9.89
C GLU A 10 -1.36 52.99 10.14
N ILE A 11 -1.90 52.30 11.14
CA ILE A 11 -1.59 50.88 11.43
C ILE A 11 -2.23 49.96 10.38
N MET A 12 -3.44 50.28 9.90
CA MET A 12 -4.12 49.52 8.85
C MET A 12 -3.46 49.70 7.48
N GLU A 13 -2.91 50.88 7.20
CA GLU A 13 -2.24 51.19 5.94
C GLU A 13 -0.85 50.54 5.84
N ASN A 14 -0.18 50.32 6.98
CA ASN A 14 1.14 49.68 7.07
C ASN A 14 1.08 48.18 7.44
N LEU A 15 -0.12 47.58 7.48
CA LEU A 15 -0.25 46.15 7.70
C LEU A 15 0.17 45.40 6.44
N GLU A 16 1.41 44.90 6.44
CA GLU A 16 1.89 43.98 5.39
C GLU A 16 0.92 42.80 5.27
N GLN A 17 0.44 42.55 4.04
CA GLN A 17 -0.41 41.40 3.79
C GLN A 17 0.33 40.13 4.19
N PRO A 18 -0.30 39.24 4.98
CA PRO A 18 0.33 37.97 5.32
C PRO A 18 0.56 37.20 4.02
N THR A 19 1.83 37.11 3.62
CA THR A 19 2.21 36.32 2.45
C THR A 19 2.06 34.86 2.84
N VAL A 20 0.95 34.26 2.43
CA VAL A 20 0.73 32.83 2.64
C VAL A 20 1.76 32.08 1.80
N ASP A 21 2.78 31.52 2.46
CA ASP A 21 3.79 30.67 1.83
C ASP A 21 3.15 29.35 1.38
N VAL A 22 2.47 29.40 0.23
CA VAL A 22 1.83 28.25 -0.43
C VAL A 22 2.83 27.20 -0.91
N SER A 23 4.14 27.50 -0.90
CA SER A 23 5.17 26.58 -1.40
C SER A 23 5.31 25.36 -0.49
N LYS A 24 5.24 25.56 0.84
CA LYS A 24 5.31 24.47 1.84
C LYS A 24 4.14 23.50 1.68
N HIS A 25 2.92 24.02 1.53
CA HIS A 25 1.73 23.18 1.42
C HIS A 25 1.68 22.40 0.10
N LYS A 26 2.09 23.02 -1.02
CA LYS A 26 2.26 22.31 -2.30
C LYS A 26 3.33 21.21 -2.23
N ARG A 27 4.42 21.44 -1.50
CA ARG A 27 5.51 20.47 -1.36
C ARG A 27 5.09 19.25 -0.54
N GLU A 28 4.43 19.46 0.59
CA GLU A 28 3.88 18.39 1.41
C GLU A 28 2.88 17.55 0.62
N PHE A 29 1.95 18.20 -0.09
CA PHE A 29 0.97 17.49 -0.92
C PHE A 29 1.64 16.64 -2.02
N ARG A 30 2.66 17.18 -2.70
CA ARG A 30 3.43 16.44 -3.72
C ARG A 30 4.17 15.24 -3.13
N LEU A 31 4.81 15.40 -1.98
CA LEU A 31 5.52 14.30 -1.31
C LEU A 31 4.55 13.19 -0.91
N THR A 32 3.39 13.53 -0.32
CA THR A 32 2.35 12.54 -0.01
C THR A 32 1.87 11.83 -1.28
N LEU A 33 1.63 12.57 -2.37
CA LEU A 33 1.07 12.00 -3.60
C LEU A 33 2.05 11.08 -4.32
N LEU A 34 3.33 11.44 -4.35
CA LEU A 34 4.42 10.61 -4.89
C LEU A 34 4.63 9.35 -4.06
N ASN A 35 4.59 9.46 -2.74
CA ASN A 35 4.77 8.30 -1.86
C ASN A 35 3.63 7.28 -2.04
N THR A 36 2.39 7.75 -2.22
CA THR A 36 1.27 6.83 -2.44
C THR A 36 1.33 6.09 -3.78
N LYS A 37 1.74 6.76 -4.87
CA LYS A 37 1.88 6.09 -6.18
C LYS A 37 2.97 5.02 -6.13
N LYS A 38 4.11 5.32 -5.49
CA LYS A 38 5.18 4.35 -5.29
C LYS A 38 4.71 3.14 -4.47
N SER A 39 4.00 3.38 -3.37
CA SER A 39 3.44 2.29 -2.56
C SER A 39 2.47 1.39 -3.34
N ALA A 40 1.59 1.97 -4.17
CA ALA A 40 0.72 1.18 -5.03
C ALA A 40 1.52 0.30 -6.01
N VAL A 41 2.54 0.86 -6.68
CA VAL A 41 3.39 0.09 -7.59
C VAL A 41 4.13 -1.04 -6.86
N THR A 42 4.74 -0.74 -5.71
CA THR A 42 5.43 -1.77 -4.91
C THR A 42 4.48 -2.85 -4.44
N GLY A 43 3.28 -2.48 -3.98
CA GLY A 43 2.24 -3.44 -3.59
C GLY A 43 1.79 -4.31 -4.75
N SER A 44 1.58 -3.73 -5.93
CA SER A 44 1.25 -4.49 -7.14
C SER A 44 2.37 -5.47 -7.50
N ILE A 45 3.64 -5.07 -7.44
CA ILE A 45 4.78 -5.96 -7.75
C ILE A 45 4.80 -7.16 -6.79
N LEU A 46 4.60 -6.93 -5.49
CA LEU A 46 4.53 -7.99 -4.48
C LEU A 46 3.32 -8.91 -4.67
N LEU A 47 2.23 -8.41 -5.25
CA LEU A 47 1.02 -9.17 -5.52
C LEU A 47 1.12 -10.06 -6.77
N ILE A 48 1.91 -9.66 -7.79
CA ILE A 48 1.92 -10.35 -9.10
C ILE A 48 2.13 -11.87 -8.93
N LEU A 49 3.18 -12.28 -8.24
CA LEU A 49 3.50 -13.71 -8.10
C LEU A 49 2.40 -14.50 -7.37
N PRO A 50 1.96 -14.13 -6.15
CA PRO A 50 0.90 -14.86 -5.45
C PRO A 50 -0.44 -14.84 -6.19
N PHE A 51 -0.75 -13.76 -6.90
CA PHE A 51 -1.95 -13.71 -7.73
C PHE A 51 -1.88 -14.65 -8.92
N LEU A 52 -0.74 -14.67 -9.65
CA LEU A 52 -0.55 -15.58 -10.79
C LEU A 52 -0.59 -17.03 -10.34
N PHE A 53 0.06 -17.37 -9.22
CA PHE A 53 0.04 -18.71 -8.66
C PHE A 53 -1.38 -19.15 -8.30
N LEU A 54 -2.12 -18.35 -7.54
CA LEU A 54 -3.47 -18.68 -7.09
C LEU A 54 -4.44 -18.79 -8.27
N SER A 55 -4.31 -17.91 -9.26
CA SER A 55 -5.06 -18.01 -10.51
C SER A 55 -4.76 -19.31 -11.27
N GLY A 56 -3.48 -19.71 -11.34
CA GLY A 56 -3.06 -20.98 -11.92
C GLY A 56 -3.63 -22.20 -11.19
N VAL A 57 -3.64 -22.17 -9.84
CA VAL A 57 -4.29 -23.20 -9.02
C VAL A 57 -5.78 -23.29 -9.38
N VAL A 58 -6.50 -22.17 -9.40
CA VAL A 58 -7.94 -22.15 -9.71
C VAL A 58 -8.21 -22.68 -11.12
N LEU A 59 -7.48 -22.18 -12.11
CA LEU A 59 -7.67 -22.55 -13.51
C LEU A 59 -7.39 -24.04 -13.75
N LYS A 60 -6.26 -24.53 -13.25
CA LYS A 60 -5.84 -25.91 -13.51
C LYS A 60 -6.67 -26.91 -12.70
N HIS A 61 -6.91 -26.66 -11.42
CA HIS A 61 -7.60 -27.63 -10.56
C HIS A 61 -9.12 -27.58 -10.67
N TYR A 62 -9.72 -26.39 -10.77
CA TYR A 62 -11.18 -26.25 -10.71
C TYR A 62 -11.81 -26.11 -12.10
N LEU A 63 -11.16 -25.39 -13.01
CA LEU A 63 -11.70 -25.15 -14.35
C LEU A 63 -11.16 -26.12 -15.40
N GLN A 64 -10.17 -26.94 -15.05
CA GLN A 64 -9.48 -27.87 -15.96
C GLN A 64 -9.03 -27.19 -17.27
N PHE A 65 -8.68 -25.89 -17.16
CA PHE A 65 -8.35 -25.06 -18.31
C PHE A 65 -6.89 -24.64 -18.25
N ASP A 66 -6.15 -24.90 -19.32
CA ASP A 66 -4.74 -24.49 -19.44
C ASP A 66 -4.62 -23.08 -20.02
N PHE A 67 -4.47 -22.11 -19.13
CA PHE A 67 -4.19 -20.73 -19.49
C PHE A 67 -2.68 -20.49 -19.40
N GLY A 68 -1.98 -20.65 -20.53
CA GLY A 68 -0.53 -20.64 -20.69
C GLY A 68 0.29 -20.02 -19.54
N ILE A 69 0.31 -18.69 -19.44
CA ILE A 69 1.15 -17.98 -18.44
C ILE A 69 0.75 -18.32 -16.99
N LEU A 70 -0.54 -18.42 -16.68
CA LEU A 70 -1.02 -18.67 -15.32
C LEU A 70 -0.73 -20.12 -14.89
N THR A 71 -0.99 -21.07 -15.78
CA THR A 71 -0.68 -22.48 -15.55
C THR A 71 0.84 -22.69 -15.44
N SER A 72 1.64 -22.04 -16.30
CA SER A 72 3.10 -22.16 -16.27
C SER A 72 3.72 -21.68 -14.96
N VAL A 73 3.23 -20.58 -14.36
CA VAL A 73 3.74 -20.10 -13.06
C VAL A 73 3.43 -21.11 -11.95
N TYR A 74 2.21 -21.66 -11.94
CA TYR A 74 1.81 -22.71 -11.00
C TYR A 74 2.68 -23.96 -11.15
N GLU A 75 2.85 -24.46 -12.37
CA GLU A 75 3.67 -25.65 -12.66
C GLU A 75 5.14 -25.44 -12.33
N TRP A 76 5.67 -24.25 -12.62
CA TRP A 76 7.05 -23.90 -12.29
C TRP A 76 7.29 -23.93 -10.78
N ILE A 77 6.36 -23.37 -9.99
CA ILE A 77 6.45 -23.42 -8.52
C ILE A 77 6.37 -24.87 -8.03
N GLY A 78 5.43 -25.68 -8.55
CA GLY A 78 5.33 -27.10 -8.20
C GLY A 78 6.59 -27.90 -8.56
N MET A 79 7.19 -27.62 -9.72
CA MET A 79 8.43 -28.27 -10.16
C MET A 79 9.62 -27.85 -9.29
N LEU A 80 9.71 -26.57 -8.90
CA LEU A 80 10.73 -26.10 -7.98
C LEU A 80 10.63 -26.81 -6.63
N ASP A 81 9.42 -26.95 -6.12
CA ASP A 81 9.17 -27.62 -4.84
C ASP A 81 9.58 -29.09 -4.90
N GLN A 82 9.20 -29.82 -5.95
CA GLN A 82 9.59 -31.22 -6.16
C GLN A 82 11.09 -31.40 -6.36
N LYS A 83 11.74 -30.52 -7.13
CA LYS A 83 13.15 -30.68 -7.52
C LYS A 83 14.11 -30.34 -6.39
N TYR A 84 13.79 -29.31 -5.61
CA TYR A 84 14.70 -28.75 -4.63
C TYR A 84 14.30 -29.00 -3.18
N GLY A 85 13.02 -29.33 -2.93
CA GLY A 85 12.48 -29.57 -1.59
C GLY A 85 12.80 -28.43 -0.62
N ASP A 86 12.94 -28.77 0.65
CA ASP A 86 13.19 -27.79 1.72
C ASP A 86 14.66 -27.30 1.80
N ASN A 87 15.56 -27.93 1.04
CA ASN A 87 17.00 -27.66 1.12
C ASN A 87 17.45 -26.47 0.27
N SER A 88 16.56 -25.87 -0.53
CA SER A 88 16.91 -24.75 -1.40
C SER A 88 16.39 -23.43 -0.87
N ILE A 89 17.31 -22.47 -0.79
CA ILE A 89 17.03 -21.06 -0.48
C ILE A 89 15.99 -20.48 -1.44
N LEU A 90 16.02 -20.88 -2.72
CA LEU A 90 15.09 -20.37 -3.73
C LEU A 90 13.66 -20.80 -3.42
N ASN A 91 13.44 -22.05 -3.01
CA ASN A 91 12.11 -22.53 -2.63
C ASN A 91 11.58 -21.78 -1.41
N TRP A 92 12.43 -21.59 -0.39
CA TRP A 92 12.09 -20.77 0.77
C TRP A 92 11.74 -19.33 0.41
N MET A 93 12.49 -18.70 -0.50
CA MET A 93 12.19 -17.35 -0.98
C MET A 93 10.82 -17.29 -1.65
N VAL A 94 10.47 -18.26 -2.49
CA VAL A 94 9.16 -18.32 -3.15
C VAL A 94 8.04 -18.52 -2.12
N ARG A 95 8.18 -19.47 -1.20
CA ARG A 95 7.19 -19.73 -0.13
C ARG A 95 6.97 -18.50 0.76
N ILE A 96 8.04 -17.83 1.17
CA ILE A 96 7.98 -16.58 1.94
C ILE A 96 7.31 -15.48 1.11
N LEU A 97 7.65 -15.33 -0.16
CA LEU A 97 7.08 -14.30 -1.01
C LEU A 97 5.58 -14.52 -1.25
N LEU A 98 5.14 -15.76 -1.45
CA LEU A 98 3.72 -16.10 -1.62
C LEU A 98 2.89 -15.79 -0.37
N THR A 99 3.45 -16.02 0.81
CA THR A 99 2.73 -15.89 2.10
C THR A 99 2.85 -14.49 2.70
N ILE A 100 4.08 -13.98 2.82
CA ILE A 100 4.37 -12.69 3.47
C ILE A 100 4.25 -11.52 2.47
N GLY A 101 4.45 -11.74 1.17
CA GLY A 101 4.35 -10.70 0.15
C GLY A 101 3.02 -9.92 0.18
N PRO A 102 1.85 -10.60 0.16
CA PRO A 102 0.55 -9.96 0.30
C PRO A 102 0.42 -9.14 1.59
N LEU A 103 0.93 -9.64 2.72
CA LEU A 103 0.90 -8.93 4.01
C LEU A 103 1.71 -7.63 3.96
N VAL A 104 2.93 -7.68 3.42
CA VAL A 104 3.77 -6.47 3.25
C VAL A 104 3.10 -5.47 2.32
N ALA A 105 2.49 -5.94 1.22
CA ALA A 105 1.74 -5.08 0.31
C ALA A 105 0.55 -4.37 0.99
N ILE A 106 -0.18 -5.06 1.87
CA ILE A 106 -1.26 -4.47 2.69
C ILE A 106 -0.68 -3.36 3.57
N VAL A 107 0.37 -3.65 4.34
CA VAL A 107 0.98 -2.68 5.26
C VAL A 107 1.48 -1.44 4.52
N LEU A 108 2.19 -1.60 3.41
CA LEU A 108 2.70 -0.49 2.60
C LEU A 108 1.57 0.37 2.04
N ASN A 109 0.50 -0.24 1.54
CA ASN A 109 -0.64 0.49 0.98
C ASN A 109 -1.47 1.17 2.07
N LEU A 110 -1.62 0.55 3.24
CA LEU A 110 -2.29 1.13 4.38
C LEU A 110 -1.52 2.35 4.91
N LEU A 111 -0.20 2.24 5.06
CA LEU A 111 0.68 3.36 5.42
C LEU A 111 0.63 4.50 4.40
N ALA A 112 0.44 4.19 3.12
CA ALA A 112 0.35 5.19 2.08
C ALA A 112 -1.00 5.93 2.01
N VAL A 113 -2.06 5.30 2.51
CA VAL A 113 -3.42 5.85 2.60
C VAL A 113 -3.64 6.59 3.92
N THR A 114 -2.95 6.16 4.98
CA THR A 114 -3.08 6.72 6.32
C THR A 114 -2.07 7.84 6.52
N HIS A 115 -2.56 9.06 6.78
CA HIS A 115 -1.71 10.19 7.12
C HIS A 115 -1.83 10.49 8.61
N LEU A 116 -0.78 10.15 9.37
CA LEU A 116 -0.66 10.48 10.79
C LEU A 116 -0.08 11.89 10.92
N ARG A 117 -0.87 12.84 11.41
CA ARG A 117 -0.40 14.17 11.77
C ARG A 117 -0.48 14.31 13.29
N ILE A 118 0.67 14.39 13.94
CA ILE A 118 0.76 14.69 15.37
C ILE A 118 0.70 16.21 15.51
N ASP A 119 -0.41 16.71 16.06
CA ASP A 119 -0.47 18.11 16.45
C ASP A 119 0.25 18.27 17.80
N LYS A 120 1.48 18.79 17.76
CA LYS A 120 2.28 19.05 18.97
C LYS A 120 1.63 20.07 19.90
N THR A 121 0.72 20.91 19.41
CA THR A 121 0.07 21.96 20.18
C THR A 121 -1.03 21.39 21.08
N ASN A 122 -1.83 20.47 20.55
CA ASN A 122 -2.97 19.88 21.27
C ASN A 122 -2.70 18.45 21.80
N ARG A 123 -1.53 17.85 21.49
CA ARG A 123 -1.24 16.41 21.72
C ARG A 123 -2.30 15.48 21.12
N GLU A 124 -2.91 15.90 20.01
CA GLU A 124 -3.91 15.11 19.31
C GLU A 124 -3.28 14.38 18.11
N LEU A 125 -3.64 13.10 17.98
CA LEU A 125 -3.34 12.31 16.79
C LEU A 125 -4.44 12.55 15.78
N VAL A 126 -4.20 13.44 14.82
CA VAL A 126 -5.10 13.65 13.69
C VAL A 126 -4.78 12.61 12.63
N LEU A 127 -5.67 11.62 12.51
CA LEU A 127 -5.54 10.53 11.58
C LEU A 127 -6.45 10.82 10.37
N SER A 128 -5.83 11.12 9.23
CA SER A 128 -6.56 11.37 7.98
C SER A 128 -6.43 10.20 7.02
N PHE A 129 -7.56 9.68 6.54
CA PHE A 129 -7.60 8.64 5.51
C PHE A 129 -7.81 9.28 4.13
N LYS A 130 -6.87 9.07 3.20
CA LYS A 130 -7.05 9.48 1.80
C LYS A 130 -7.69 8.37 0.98
N MET A 131 -8.91 8.60 0.48
CA MET A 131 -9.59 7.66 -0.40
C MET A 131 -8.93 7.60 -1.78
N LYS A 132 -7.87 6.79 -1.93
CA LYS A 132 -7.24 6.46 -3.21
C LYS A 132 -7.63 5.05 -3.62
N LEU A 133 -8.51 4.98 -4.63
CA LEU A 133 -9.16 3.74 -5.05
C LEU A 133 -8.16 2.63 -5.39
N LEU A 134 -7.03 2.95 -6.03
CA LEU A 134 -6.01 1.97 -6.39
C LEU A 134 -5.37 1.29 -5.18
N ASN A 135 -4.99 2.06 -4.14
CA ASN A 135 -4.39 1.50 -2.94
C ASN A 135 -5.39 0.65 -2.15
N TRP A 136 -6.64 1.10 -2.07
CA TRP A 136 -7.73 0.31 -1.46
C TRP A 136 -8.00 -0.99 -2.20
N LEU A 137 -8.00 -0.95 -3.54
CA LEU A 137 -8.17 -2.15 -4.37
C LEU A 137 -7.01 -3.13 -4.14
N ILE A 138 -5.76 -2.64 -4.10
CA ILE A 138 -4.60 -3.49 -3.79
C ILE A 138 -4.74 -4.10 -2.40
N ILE A 139 -5.10 -3.32 -1.38
CA ILE A 139 -5.33 -3.83 -0.02
C ILE A 139 -6.39 -4.95 -0.04
N LEU A 140 -7.50 -4.74 -0.74
CA LEU A 140 -8.59 -5.72 -0.82
C LEU A 140 -8.11 -7.03 -1.47
N ILE A 141 -7.46 -6.96 -2.64
CA ILE A 141 -6.98 -8.16 -3.33
C ILE A 141 -5.90 -8.87 -2.50
N CYS A 142 -4.93 -8.14 -1.94
CA CYS A 142 -3.93 -8.73 -1.06
C CYS A 142 -4.56 -9.42 0.15
N THR A 143 -5.60 -8.83 0.73
CA THR A 143 -6.30 -9.41 1.89
C THR A 143 -6.96 -10.73 1.52
N ILE A 144 -7.66 -10.79 0.38
CA ILE A 144 -8.27 -12.03 -0.12
C ILE A 144 -7.22 -13.10 -0.35
N VAL A 145 -6.14 -12.77 -1.06
CA VAL A 145 -5.03 -13.70 -1.34
C VAL A 145 -4.40 -14.19 -0.05
N PHE A 146 -4.11 -13.29 0.89
CA PHE A 146 -3.53 -13.64 2.20
C PHE A 146 -4.44 -14.58 2.99
N VAL A 147 -5.74 -14.28 3.06
CA VAL A 147 -6.70 -15.11 3.79
C VAL A 147 -6.77 -16.52 3.18
N ILE A 148 -6.76 -16.66 1.86
CA ILE A 148 -6.77 -17.97 1.21
C ILE A 148 -5.52 -18.78 1.60
N PHE A 149 -4.32 -18.19 1.51
CA PHE A 149 -3.08 -18.86 1.91
C PHE A 149 -3.06 -19.18 3.40
N PHE A 150 -3.51 -18.26 4.25
CA PHE A 150 -3.53 -18.45 5.70
C PHE A 150 -4.49 -19.58 6.10
N LEU A 151 -5.69 -19.62 5.52
CA LEU A 151 -6.63 -20.72 5.73
C LEU A 151 -6.07 -22.05 5.25
N TYR A 152 -5.43 -22.08 4.08
CA TYR A 152 -4.75 -23.28 3.59
C TYR A 152 -3.69 -23.79 4.59
N LEU A 153 -2.84 -22.89 5.10
CA LEU A 153 -1.84 -23.24 6.10
C LEU A 153 -2.47 -23.75 7.41
N LEU A 154 -3.57 -23.14 7.86
CA LEU A 154 -4.27 -23.61 9.06
C LEU A 154 -4.85 -25.01 8.86
N VAL A 155 -5.49 -25.28 7.73
CA VAL A 155 -6.11 -26.59 7.45
C VAL A 155 -5.05 -27.68 7.28
N GLU A 156 -3.93 -27.38 6.63
CA GLU A 156 -2.84 -28.34 6.43
C GLU A 156 -2.10 -28.68 7.73
N ASN A 157 -2.06 -27.76 8.70
CA ASN A 157 -1.34 -27.92 9.97
C ASN A 157 -2.25 -28.16 11.20
N ALA A 158 -3.56 -28.37 11.00
CA ALA A 158 -4.52 -28.69 12.06
C ALA A 158 -4.75 -30.20 12.15
#